data_AF-A0A9P0NBB6-F1
#
_entry.id   AF-A0A9P0NBB6-F1
#
_cell.length_a   1.000
_cell.length_b   1.000
_cell.length_c   1.000
_cell.angle_alpha   90.00
_cell.angle_beta   90.00
_cell.angle_gamma   90.00
#
_symmetry.space_group_name_H-M   'P 1'
#
loop_
_entity.id
_entity.type
_entity.pdbx_description
1 polymer ?
#
loop_
_entity_poly.entity_id
_entity_poly.type
_entity_poly.pdbx_seq_one_letter_code
_entity_poly.pdbx_strand_id
1 'polypeptide(L)'
;MALNYSSINDDEAFSFRNLERNAKLEKIGLKMPSFRKTGTTIVGVTTRDCVILAADTRATSDTIVMEKNCEKIHYIGKYMHCCGAGTAADTMQVTRMVSANVSLQAFKFPDEMVPVAFAARSLRQYLFKYMGYVSAALILGGIDNSGAHLYSIYPHGSIDKLPYISMGSGSMAAISELESRWNEDLTVITILYFKFVT
;
A
#
# COMPACT_ATOMS: atom_id res chain seq x y z
N MET A 1 -45.82 20.25 -0.91
CA MET A 1 -45.66 21.69 -1.20
C MET A 1 -44.56 21.81 -2.25
N ALA A 2 -44.94 21.98 -3.52
CA ALA A 2 -43.99 22.02 -4.63
C ALA A 2 -43.38 23.43 -4.71
N LEU A 3 -42.08 23.55 -4.45
CA LEU A 3 -41.35 24.80 -4.66
C LEU A 3 -41.08 24.96 -6.15
N ASN A 4 -41.73 25.97 -6.75
CA ASN A 4 -41.56 26.34 -8.14
C ASN A 4 -40.33 27.26 -8.23
N TYR A 5 -39.20 26.72 -8.68
CA TYR A 5 -37.91 27.43 -8.77
C TYR A 5 -37.66 27.88 -10.21
N SER A 6 -38.27 28.99 -10.61
CA SER A 6 -38.16 29.53 -11.98
C SER A 6 -37.40 30.86 -12.09
N SER A 7 -36.60 31.24 -11.08
CA SER A 7 -35.71 32.40 -11.18
C SER A 7 -34.49 32.23 -10.28
N ILE A 8 -33.34 31.89 -10.85
CA ILE A 8 -32.09 31.66 -10.15
C ILE A 8 -31.43 33.02 -9.89
N ASN A 9 -31.62 33.61 -8.71
CA ASN A 9 -30.83 34.75 -8.24
C ASN A 9 -29.47 34.26 -7.70
N ASP A 10 -28.39 34.94 -8.07
CA ASP A 10 -27.02 34.63 -7.63
C ASP A 10 -26.69 35.13 -6.20
N ASP A 11 -27.64 35.83 -5.56
CA ASP A 11 -27.46 36.50 -4.26
C ASP A 11 -27.96 35.69 -3.05
N GLU A 12 -28.28 34.40 -3.22
CA GLU A 12 -28.74 33.55 -2.12
C GLU A 12 -27.57 32.91 -1.33
N ALA A 13 -27.72 32.83 0.00
CA ALA A 13 -26.70 32.31 0.92
C ALA A 13 -26.29 30.85 0.65
N PHE A 14 -27.07 30.09 -0.13
CA PHE A 14 -26.78 28.72 -0.54
C PHE A 14 -27.05 28.54 -2.04
N SER A 15 -26.03 28.15 -2.80
CA SER A 15 -26.16 27.85 -4.23
C SER A 15 -26.38 26.36 -4.47
N PHE A 16 -27.54 26.01 -5.02
CA PHE A 16 -27.90 24.63 -5.38
C PHE A 16 -27.69 24.31 -6.87
N ARG A 17 -27.05 25.21 -7.64
CA ARG A 17 -26.81 25.06 -9.08
C ARG A 17 -26.12 23.74 -9.45
N ASN A 18 -25.17 23.29 -8.63
CA ASN A 18 -24.45 22.04 -8.86
C ASN A 18 -25.35 20.80 -8.71
N LEU A 19 -26.33 20.84 -7.80
CA LEU A 19 -27.30 19.76 -7.62
C LEU A 19 -28.22 19.64 -8.84
N GLU A 20 -28.78 20.76 -9.31
CA GLU A 20 -29.62 20.77 -10.52
C GLU A 20 -28.84 20.34 -11.77
N ARG A 21 -27.60 20.83 -11.92
CA ARG A 21 -26.71 20.43 -13.01
C ARG A 21 -26.49 18.92 -12.98
N ASN A 22 -26.11 18.37 -11.83
CA ASN A 22 -25.86 16.94 -11.68
C ASN A 22 -27.11 16.10 -11.98
N ALA A 23 -28.30 16.52 -11.51
CA ALA A 23 -29.56 15.85 -11.81
C ALA A 23 -29.93 15.89 -13.30
N LYS A 24 -29.62 17.00 -14.00
CA LYS A 24 -29.79 17.10 -15.47
C LYS A 24 -28.82 16.17 -16.20
N LEU A 25 -27.56 16.08 -15.75
CA LEU A 25 -26.55 15.20 -16.34
C LEU A 25 -26.93 13.71 -16.20
N GLU A 26 -27.43 13.30 -15.04
CA GLU A 26 -27.92 11.92 -14.84
C GLU A 26 -29.08 11.55 -15.79
N LYS A 27 -30.01 12.49 -16.04
CA LYS A 27 -31.10 12.28 -17.01
C LYS A 27 -30.62 12.13 -18.45
N ILE A 28 -29.47 12.72 -18.80
CA ILE A 28 -28.83 12.61 -20.12
C ILE A 28 -28.00 11.30 -20.22
N GLY A 29 -28.00 10.47 -19.16
CA GLY A 29 -27.29 9.19 -19.13
C GLY A 29 -25.82 9.30 -18.72
N LEU A 30 -25.36 10.49 -18.32
CA LEU A 30 -24.03 10.66 -17.75
C LEU A 30 -24.02 10.13 -16.32
N LYS A 31 -23.36 8.99 -16.12
CA LYS A 31 -23.09 8.47 -14.77
C LYS A 31 -22.20 9.46 -14.04
N MET A 32 -22.54 9.74 -12.78
CA MET A 32 -21.61 10.42 -11.88
C MET A 32 -20.26 9.69 -11.89
N PRO A 33 -19.14 10.43 -11.94
CA PRO A 33 -17.83 9.79 -11.81
C PRO A 33 -17.84 9.00 -10.49
N SER A 34 -17.58 7.70 -10.57
CA SER A 34 -17.49 6.87 -9.38
C SER A 34 -16.33 7.39 -8.54
N PHE A 35 -16.55 7.52 -7.23
CA PHE A 35 -15.46 7.81 -6.30
C PHE A 35 -14.40 6.72 -6.48
N ARG A 36 -13.20 7.11 -6.91
CA ARG A 36 -12.07 6.20 -6.97
C ARG A 36 -11.74 5.84 -5.52
N LYS A 37 -11.93 4.58 -5.14
CA LYS A 37 -11.52 4.07 -3.82
C LYS A 37 -10.00 4.16 -3.72
N THR A 38 -9.50 5.26 -3.18
CA THR A 38 -8.10 5.45 -2.83
C THR A 38 -7.94 4.96 -1.39
N GLY A 39 -7.83 3.65 -1.23
CA GLY A 39 -7.37 3.04 0.01
C GLY A 39 -5.85 3.12 0.10
N THR A 40 -5.22 2.03 0.52
CA THR A 40 -3.76 1.94 0.72
C THR A 40 -2.99 1.85 -0.60
N THR A 41 -1.84 2.52 -0.67
CA THR A 41 -0.82 2.31 -1.69
C THR A 41 0.53 2.10 -1.02
N ILE A 42 1.12 0.93 -1.24
CA ILE A 42 2.47 0.60 -0.80
C ILE A 42 3.33 0.27 -2.01
N VAL A 43 4.60 0.67 -1.94
CA VAL A 43 5.59 0.53 -3.01
C VAL A 43 6.91 0.07 -2.40
N GLY A 44 7.60 -0.82 -3.09
CA GLY A 44 8.97 -1.18 -2.82
C GLY A 44 9.81 -1.11 -4.07
N VAL A 45 11.05 -0.65 -3.94
CA VAL A 45 12.04 -0.63 -5.03
C VAL A 45 13.38 -1.10 -4.46
N THR A 46 14.03 -2.03 -5.15
CA THR A 46 15.41 -2.43 -4.88
C THR A 46 16.35 -1.68 -5.80
N THR A 47 17.50 -1.31 -5.27
CA THR A 47 18.67 -0.85 -6.02
C THR A 47 19.81 -1.84 -5.78
N ARG A 48 21.00 -1.59 -6.33
CA ARG A 48 22.19 -2.43 -6.06
C ARG A 48 22.55 -2.47 -4.57
N ASP A 49 22.43 -1.32 -3.89
CA ASP A 49 22.97 -1.16 -2.54
C ASP A 49 21.90 -1.09 -1.45
N CYS A 50 20.66 -0.74 -1.80
CA CYS A 50 19.59 -0.57 -0.82
C CYS A 50 18.20 -0.99 -1.31
N VAL A 51 17.30 -1.15 -0.35
CA VAL A 51 15.86 -1.30 -0.59
C VAL A 51 15.13 -0.08 -0.05
N ILE A 52 14.22 0.47 -0.86
CA ILE A 52 13.37 1.59 -0.49
C ILE A 52 11.94 1.05 -0.38
N LEU A 53 11.29 1.36 0.74
CA LEU A 53 9.90 1.05 1.00
C LEU A 53 9.16 2.37 1.24
N ALA A 54 8.01 2.52 0.60
CA ALA A 54 7.17 3.71 0.71
C ALA A 54 5.71 3.29 0.87
N ALA A 55 4.98 4.03 1.69
CA ALA A 55 3.56 3.84 1.92
C ALA A 55 2.89 5.19 2.12
N ASP A 56 1.64 5.30 1.70
CA ASP A 56 0.79 6.42 2.08
C ASP A 56 0.35 6.28 3.56
N THR A 57 -0.10 7.37 4.18
CA THR A 57 -0.50 7.38 5.61
C THR A 57 -2.01 7.37 5.82
N ARG A 58 -2.83 7.38 4.76
CA ARG A 58 -4.28 7.43 4.89
C ARG A 58 -4.84 6.04 5.21
N ALA A 59 -5.69 5.93 6.23
CA ALA A 59 -6.49 4.75 6.51
C ALA A 59 -7.98 5.09 6.39
N THR A 60 -8.70 4.28 5.61
CA THR A 60 -10.12 4.47 5.31
C THR A 60 -10.93 3.26 5.76
N SER A 61 -12.10 3.51 6.33
CA SER A 61 -13.15 2.52 6.44
C SER A 61 -14.17 2.82 5.35
N ASP A 62 -14.09 2.05 4.26
CA ASP A 62 -14.86 2.27 3.04
C ASP A 62 -14.72 3.69 2.48
N THR A 63 -15.69 4.57 2.70
CA THR A 63 -15.70 5.96 2.19
C THR A 63 -15.18 6.99 3.19
N ILE A 64 -15.01 6.61 4.46
CA ILE A 64 -14.67 7.53 5.53
C ILE A 64 -13.19 7.38 5.88
N VAL A 65 -12.46 8.49 5.90
CA VAL A 65 -11.08 8.53 6.41
C VAL A 65 -11.13 8.41 7.93
N MET A 66 -10.66 7.28 8.45
CA MET A 66 -10.61 7.02 9.88
C MET A 66 -9.34 7.61 10.50
N GLU A 67 -8.22 7.55 9.79
CA GLU A 67 -6.94 8.06 10.26
C GLU A 67 -6.14 8.64 9.09
N LYS A 68 -5.54 9.82 9.31
CA LYS A 68 -4.71 10.50 8.30
C LYS A 68 -3.23 10.12 8.39
N ASN A 69 -2.80 9.63 9.55
CA ASN A 69 -1.41 9.37 9.92
C ASN A 69 -1.21 7.92 10.38
N CYS A 70 -1.73 6.97 9.61
CA CYS A 70 -1.59 5.55 9.89
C CYS A 70 -0.23 5.03 9.38
N GLU A 71 0.55 4.40 10.26
CA GLU A 71 1.81 3.75 9.91
C GLU A 71 1.54 2.38 9.27
N LYS A 72 1.99 2.22 8.02
CA LYS A 72 1.86 0.97 7.25
C LYS A 72 3.18 0.23 7.06
N ILE A 73 4.28 0.83 7.51
CA ILE A 73 5.62 0.24 7.45
C ILE A 73 5.94 -0.30 8.84
N HIS A 74 6.07 -1.61 8.93
CA HIS A 74 6.28 -2.32 10.18
C HIS A 74 7.72 -2.80 10.29
N TYR A 75 8.30 -2.65 11.48
CA TYR A 75 9.61 -3.21 11.82
C TYR A 75 9.53 -4.74 11.89
N ILE A 76 10.45 -5.42 11.21
CA ILE A 76 10.58 -6.88 11.30
C ILE A 76 11.87 -7.26 12.02
N GLY A 77 12.99 -6.62 11.64
CA GLY A 77 14.31 -6.86 12.24
C GLY A 77 15.28 -5.75 11.86
N LYS A 78 16.51 -5.81 12.40
CA LYS A 78 17.51 -4.73 12.29
C LYS A 78 17.73 -4.21 10.86
N TYR A 79 17.67 -5.11 9.87
CA TYR A 79 17.93 -4.80 8.46
C TYR A 79 16.75 -5.12 7.53
N MET A 80 15.54 -5.23 8.07
CA MET A 80 14.35 -5.60 7.30
C MET A 80 13.07 -4.96 7.84
N HIS A 81 12.25 -4.45 6.92
CA HIS A 81 10.97 -3.82 7.18
C HIS A 81 9.91 -4.40 6.24
N CYS A 82 8.64 -4.30 6.63
CA CYS A 82 7.53 -4.85 5.88
C CYS A 82 6.40 -3.85 5.77
N CYS A 83 5.92 -3.59 4.55
CA CYS A 83 4.73 -2.77 4.32
C CYS A 83 3.47 -3.63 4.28
N GLY A 84 2.40 -3.17 4.92
CA GLY A 84 1.10 -3.82 4.95
C GLY A 84 0.05 -3.14 4.08
N ALA A 85 -0.67 -3.93 3.30
CA ALA A 85 -1.91 -3.56 2.61
C ALA A 85 -2.99 -4.63 2.82
N GLY A 86 -4.26 -4.24 2.66
CA GLY A 86 -5.41 -5.08 2.97
C GLY A 86 -6.00 -4.76 4.34
N THR A 87 -6.43 -5.77 5.09
CA THR A 87 -7.00 -5.58 6.42
C THR A 87 -5.90 -5.15 7.40
N ALA A 88 -6.02 -3.93 7.95
CA ALA A 88 -5.00 -3.34 8.80
C ALA A 88 -4.64 -4.22 10.01
N ALA A 89 -5.65 -4.77 10.71
CA ALA A 89 -5.44 -5.63 11.87
C ALA A 89 -4.65 -6.90 11.53
N ASP A 90 -4.99 -7.55 10.41
CA ASP A 90 -4.30 -8.76 9.92
C ASP A 90 -2.83 -8.47 9.63
N THR A 91 -2.56 -7.38 8.89
CA THR A 91 -1.18 -6.99 8.55
C THR A 91 -0.34 -6.72 9.78
N MET A 92 -0.88 -6.02 10.78
CA MET A 92 -0.19 -5.71 12.03
C MET A 92 0.09 -6.96 12.85
N GLN A 93 -0.87 -7.88 12.97
CA GLN A 93 -0.69 -9.09 13.77
C GLN A 93 0.35 -10.02 13.12
N VAL A 94 0.26 -10.21 11.80
CA VAL A 94 1.17 -11.10 11.05
C VAL A 94 2.60 -10.57 11.10
N THR A 95 2.80 -9.28 10.87
CA THR A 95 4.14 -8.66 10.91
C THR A 95 4.74 -8.71 12.30
N ARG A 96 3.97 -8.44 13.36
CA ARG A 96 4.42 -8.54 14.76
C ARG A 96 4.85 -9.97 15.12
N MET A 97 4.08 -10.97 14.72
CA MET A 97 4.44 -12.38 14.95
C MET A 97 5.74 -12.75 14.23
N VAL A 98 5.90 -12.35 12.96
CA VAL A 98 7.15 -12.64 12.22
C VAL A 98 8.33 -11.88 12.80
N SER A 99 8.15 -10.64 13.24
CA SER A 99 9.21 -9.88 13.93
C SER A 99 9.71 -10.60 15.18
N ALA A 100 8.81 -11.20 15.97
CA ALA A 100 9.19 -12.01 17.12
C ALA A 100 9.99 -13.26 16.71
N ASN A 101 9.61 -13.95 15.64
CA ASN A 101 10.35 -15.11 15.12
C ASN A 101 11.74 -14.73 14.60
N VAL A 102 11.86 -13.59 13.91
CA VAL A 102 13.13 -13.05 13.41
C VAL A 102 14.03 -12.66 14.59
N SER A 103 13.47 -12.04 15.63
CA SER A 103 14.20 -11.67 16.84
C SER A 103 14.71 -12.90 17.59
N LEU A 104 13.91 -13.96 17.67
CA LEU A 104 14.33 -15.23 18.24
C LEU A 104 15.44 -15.91 17.41
N GLN A 105 15.36 -15.84 16.07
CA GLN A 105 16.40 -16.36 15.19
C GLN A 105 17.72 -15.60 15.39
N ALA A 106 17.67 -14.27 15.47
CA ALA A 106 18.84 -13.43 15.74
C ALA A 106 19.44 -13.71 17.12
N PHE A 107 18.61 -13.99 18.13
CA PHE A 107 19.09 -14.36 19.46
C PHE A 107 19.80 -15.73 19.48
N LYS A 108 19.31 -16.69 18.68
CA LYS A 108 19.93 -18.02 18.58
C LYS A 108 21.28 -17.99 17.87
N PHE A 109 21.44 -17.10 16.89
CA PHE A 109 22.65 -16.98 16.07
C PHE A 109 23.13 -15.52 16.09
N PRO A 110 23.78 -15.08 17.19
CA PRO A 110 24.11 -13.67 17.41
C PRO A 110 25.15 -13.13 16.40
N ASP A 111 26.02 -14.00 15.89
CA ASP A 111 27.07 -13.63 14.93
C ASP A 111 26.59 -13.67 13.46
N GLU A 112 25.35 -14.09 13.22
CA GLU A 112 24.79 -14.22 11.88
C GLU A 112 23.67 -13.20 11.61
N MET A 113 23.68 -12.66 10.39
CA MET A 113 22.59 -11.83 9.91
C MET A 113 21.41 -12.72 9.50
N VAL A 114 20.22 -12.46 10.04
CA VAL A 114 19.02 -13.23 9.66
C VAL A 114 18.70 -12.98 8.18
N PRO A 115 18.64 -14.03 7.33
CA PRO A 115 18.32 -13.87 5.91
C PRO A 115 16.92 -13.30 5.70
N VAL A 116 16.74 -12.41 4.72
CA VAL A 116 15.40 -11.85 4.42
C VAL A 116 14.43 -12.96 3.99
N ALA A 117 14.96 -13.99 3.31
CA ALA A 117 14.22 -15.18 2.90
C ALA A 117 13.60 -15.94 4.08
N PHE A 118 14.20 -15.88 5.28
CA PHE A 118 13.63 -16.50 6.49
C PHE A 118 12.29 -15.84 6.87
N ALA A 119 12.28 -14.51 6.95
CA ALA A 119 11.07 -13.76 7.24
C ALA A 119 10.00 -13.95 6.14
N ALA A 120 10.40 -13.90 4.88
CA ALA A 120 9.53 -14.17 3.74
C ALA A 120 8.89 -15.57 3.82
N ARG A 121 9.68 -16.59 4.18
CA ARG A 121 9.20 -17.97 4.38
C ARG A 121 8.21 -18.07 5.54
N SER A 122 8.49 -17.42 6.67
CA SER A 122 7.57 -17.39 7.82
C SER A 122 6.23 -16.74 7.46
N LEU A 123 6.25 -15.62 6.74
CA LEU A 123 5.05 -14.92 6.28
C LEU A 123 4.20 -15.81 5.38
N ARG A 124 4.78 -16.37 4.32
CA ARG A 124 4.03 -17.21 3.38
C ARG A 124 3.46 -18.46 4.04
N GLN A 125 4.21 -19.09 4.95
CA GLN A 125 3.76 -20.31 5.61
C GLN A 125 2.56 -20.04 6.53
N TYR A 126 2.59 -18.90 7.23
CA TYR A 126 1.47 -18.46 8.04
C TYR A 126 0.24 -18.16 7.17
N LEU A 127 0.38 -17.33 6.13
CA LEU A 127 -0.75 -16.95 5.28
C LEU A 127 -1.35 -18.15 4.55
N PHE A 128 -0.52 -19.07 4.04
CA PHE A 128 -0.97 -20.29 3.40
C PHE A 128 -1.70 -21.23 4.37
N LYS A 129 -1.26 -21.32 5.63
CA LYS A 129 -1.97 -22.11 6.67
C LYS A 129 -3.42 -21.68 6.83
N TYR A 130 -3.71 -20.39 6.68
CA TYR A 130 -5.06 -19.85 6.74
C TYR A 130 -5.74 -19.72 5.38
N MET A 131 -5.17 -20.30 4.31
CA MET A 131 -5.82 -20.43 2.99
C MET A 131 -6.46 -19.13 2.45
N GLY A 132 -5.86 -17.97 2.75
CA GLY A 132 -6.37 -16.66 2.32
C GLY A 132 -7.43 -16.00 3.21
N TYR A 133 -7.84 -16.62 4.33
CA TYR A 133 -8.75 -15.98 5.30
C TYR A 133 -8.10 -14.78 6.01
N VAL A 134 -6.78 -14.78 6.15
CA VAL A 134 -6.00 -13.63 6.66
C VAL A 134 -5.67 -12.71 5.48
N SER A 135 -6.28 -11.53 5.44
CA SER A 135 -6.20 -10.62 4.30
C SER A 135 -5.04 -9.63 4.47
N ALA A 136 -3.82 -10.17 4.41
CA ALA A 136 -2.58 -9.39 4.47
C ALA A 136 -1.81 -9.49 3.15
N ALA A 137 -1.76 -8.39 2.42
CA ALA A 137 -0.89 -8.20 1.27
C ALA A 137 0.36 -7.45 1.74
N LEU A 138 1.54 -8.05 1.58
CA LEU A 138 2.75 -7.58 2.23
C LEU A 138 3.87 -7.34 1.21
N ILE A 139 4.64 -6.27 1.42
CA ILE A 139 5.92 -6.05 0.72
C ILE A 139 7.02 -6.11 1.78
N LEU A 140 7.85 -7.14 1.72
CA LEU A 140 9.00 -7.31 2.61
C LEU A 140 10.26 -6.82 1.89
N GLY A 141 10.93 -5.83 2.48
CA GLY A 141 12.20 -5.31 2.00
C GLY A 141 13.28 -5.45 3.06
N GLY A 142 14.47 -5.86 2.64
CA GLY A 142 15.60 -5.93 3.56
C GLY A 142 16.92 -6.18 2.83
N ILE A 143 17.99 -6.09 3.59
CA ILE A 143 19.34 -6.42 3.13
C ILE A 143 19.81 -7.59 3.97
N ASP A 144 20.44 -8.57 3.33
CA ASP A 144 21.21 -9.62 4.00
C ASP A 144 22.61 -9.78 3.39
N ASN A 145 23.36 -10.80 3.82
CA ASN A 145 24.71 -11.09 3.32
C ASN A 145 24.77 -11.32 1.79
N SER A 146 23.65 -11.67 1.16
CA SER A 146 23.57 -11.87 -0.30
C SER A 146 23.05 -10.64 -1.06
N GLY A 147 22.76 -9.55 -0.35
CA GLY A 147 22.45 -8.24 -0.91
C GLY A 147 21.03 -7.76 -0.60
N ALA A 148 20.58 -6.79 -1.40
CA ALA A 148 19.25 -6.19 -1.28
C ALA A 148 18.17 -7.14 -1.83
N HIS A 149 17.09 -7.32 -1.07
CA HIS A 149 15.99 -8.20 -1.42
C HIS A 149 14.64 -7.54 -1.19
N LEU A 150 13.76 -7.74 -2.17
CA LEU A 150 12.39 -7.25 -2.16
C LEU A 150 11.44 -8.40 -2.53
N TYR A 151 10.47 -8.67 -1.67
CA TYR A 151 9.50 -9.74 -1.82
C TYR A 151 8.07 -9.20 -1.73
N SER A 152 7.19 -9.63 -2.64
CA SER A 152 5.73 -9.50 -2.49
C SER A 152 5.18 -10.80 -1.92
N ILE A 153 4.37 -10.71 -0.87
CA ILE A 153 3.66 -11.84 -0.31
C ILE A 153 2.15 -11.53 -0.39
N TYR A 154 1.42 -12.37 -1.13
CA TYR A 154 -0.02 -12.22 -1.26
C TYR A 154 -0.77 -12.98 -0.15
N PRO A 155 -2.03 -12.62 0.16
CA PRO A 155 -2.82 -13.24 1.23
C PRO A 155 -2.95 -14.77 1.15
N HIS A 156 -2.85 -15.34 -0.05
CA HIS A 156 -2.94 -16.79 -0.29
C HIS A 156 -1.58 -17.51 -0.13
N GLY A 157 -0.51 -16.80 0.24
CA GLY A 157 0.81 -17.38 0.51
C GLY A 157 1.70 -17.60 -0.71
N SER A 158 1.37 -17.02 -1.87
CA SER A 158 2.32 -16.88 -2.96
C SER A 158 3.36 -15.82 -2.64
N ILE A 159 4.54 -15.96 -3.24
CA ILE A 159 5.66 -15.05 -3.05
C ILE A 159 6.36 -14.81 -4.39
N ASP A 160 6.65 -13.55 -4.69
CA ASP A 160 7.49 -13.18 -5.83
C ASP A 160 8.65 -12.32 -5.35
N LYS A 161 9.78 -12.40 -6.06
CA LYS A 161 10.97 -11.57 -5.85
C LYS A 161 11.18 -10.72 -7.09
N LEU A 162 11.00 -9.42 -6.96
CA LEU A 162 10.99 -8.48 -8.08
C LEU A 162 11.80 -7.22 -7.73
N PRO A 163 12.35 -6.51 -8.73
CA PRO A 163 13.12 -5.29 -8.47
C PRO A 163 12.27 -4.11 -8.01
N TYR A 164 10.99 -4.08 -8.37
CA TYR A 164 10.01 -3.11 -7.88
C TYR A 164 8.65 -3.77 -7.75
N ILE A 165 7.87 -3.33 -6.76
CA ILE A 165 6.61 -3.94 -6.38
C ILE A 165 5.66 -2.82 -5.94
N SER A 166 4.38 -2.92 -6.30
CA SER A 166 3.34 -2.11 -5.68
C SER A 166 2.11 -2.94 -5.34
N MET A 167 1.50 -2.65 -4.19
CA MET A 167 0.32 -3.34 -3.67
C MET A 167 -0.68 -2.34 -3.07
N GLY A 168 -1.93 -2.79 -2.92
CA GLY A 168 -3.05 -1.97 -2.44
C GLY A 168 -3.92 -1.43 -3.58
N SER A 169 -4.90 -0.58 -3.27
CA SER A 169 -5.89 -0.09 -4.24
C SER A 169 -5.31 0.88 -5.27
N GLY A 170 -4.25 1.62 -4.91
CA GLY A 170 -3.56 2.54 -5.82
C GLY A 170 -2.38 1.91 -6.56
N SER A 171 -2.21 0.58 -6.48
CA SER A 171 -1.04 -0.10 -7.02
C SER A 171 -0.86 0.09 -8.52
N MET A 172 -1.95 0.13 -9.28
CA MET A 172 -1.90 0.35 -10.73
C MET A 172 -1.40 1.73 -11.13
N ALA A 173 -1.68 2.76 -10.32
CA ALA A 173 -1.14 4.10 -10.58
C ALA A 173 0.35 4.17 -10.21
N ALA A 174 0.74 3.47 -9.14
CA ALA A 174 2.13 3.40 -8.75
C ALA A 174 2.98 2.60 -9.74
N ILE A 175 2.48 1.45 -10.23
CA ILE A 175 3.22 0.61 -11.18
C ILE A 175 3.45 1.34 -12.50
N SER A 176 2.50 2.15 -12.99
CA SER A 176 2.70 2.92 -14.22
C SER A 176 3.84 3.94 -14.12
N GLU A 177 3.98 4.59 -12.95
CA GLU A 177 5.10 5.51 -12.71
C GLU A 177 6.42 4.77 -12.53
N LEU A 178 6.40 3.61 -11.86
CA LEU A 178 7.58 2.75 -11.73
C LEU A 178 8.07 2.30 -13.10
N GLU A 179 7.22 1.68 -13.91
CA GLU A 179 7.57 1.20 -15.26
C GLU A 179 8.12 2.31 -16.17
N SER A 180 7.54 3.52 -16.10
CA SER A 180 7.96 4.64 -16.95
C SER A 180 9.34 5.19 -16.60
N ARG A 181 9.73 5.14 -15.33
CA ARG A 181 10.92 5.83 -14.81
C ARG A 181 12.00 4.88 -14.27
N TRP A 182 11.69 3.60 -14.12
CA TRP A 182 12.60 2.62 -13.55
C TRP A 182 13.73 2.29 -14.51
N ASN A 183 14.95 2.20 -13.97
CA ASN A 183 16.11 1.65 -14.67
C ASN A 183 17.02 0.92 -13.66
N GLU A 184 17.87 0.03 -14.15
CA GLU A 184 18.76 -0.79 -13.31
C GLU A 184 19.86 0.01 -12.59
N ASP A 185 20.19 1.20 -13.11
CA ASP A 185 21.22 2.10 -12.58
C ASP A 185 20.64 3.23 -11.73
N LEU A 186 19.40 3.08 -11.25
CA LEU A 186 18.72 4.11 -10.47
C LEU A 186 19.45 4.34 -9.15
N THR A 187 19.80 5.60 -8.89
CA THR A 187 20.32 6.03 -7.59
C THR A 187 19.17 6.31 -6.62
N VAL A 188 19.46 6.20 -5.32
CA VAL A 188 18.51 6.45 -4.22
C VAL A 188 17.83 7.82 -4.35
N ILE A 189 18.60 8.84 -4.74
CA ILE A 189 18.13 10.22 -4.90
C ILE A 189 17.03 10.28 -5.96
N THR A 190 17.24 9.66 -7.12
CA THR A 190 16.27 9.68 -8.22
C THR A 190 14.95 9.03 -7.84
N ILE A 191 14.99 7.94 -7.06
CA ILE A 191 13.79 7.25 -6.59
C ILE A 191 12.98 8.12 -5.61
N LEU A 192 13.65 8.90 -4.76
CA LEU A 192 12.97 9.80 -3.81
C LEU A 192 12.15 10.92 -4.51
N TYR A 193 12.45 11.23 -5.78
CA TYR A 193 11.67 12.19 -6.57
C TYR A 193 10.43 11.59 -7.23
N PHE A 194 10.17 10.29 -7.09
CA PHE A 194 8.99 9.67 -7.67
C PHE A 194 7.76 10.14 -6.90
N LYS A 195 6.88 10.86 -7.60
CA LYS A 195 5.59 11.29 -7.07
C LYS A 195 4.52 10.31 -7.52
N PHE A 196 4.14 9.42 -6.60
CA PHE A 196 2.97 8.57 -6.80
C PHE A 196 1.71 9.38 -6.50
N VAL A 197 0.87 9.60 -7.51
CA VAL A 197 -0.43 10.24 -7.33
C VAL A 197 -1.36 9.22 -6.68
N THR A 198 -1.65 9.39 -5.39
CA THR A 198 -2.58 8.56 -4.60
C THR A 198 -3.95 9.19 -4.42
#